data_AF-A0A183KXM0-F1
#
_entry.id   AF-A0A183KXM0-F1
#
_cell.length_a   1.000
_cell.length_b   1.000
_cell.length_c   1.000
_cell.angle_alpha   90.00
_cell.angle_beta   90.00
_cell.angle_gamma   90.00
#
_symmetry.space_group_name_H-M   'P 1'
#
loop_
_entity.id
_entity.type
_entity.pdbx_description
1 polymer ?
#
loop_
_entity_poly.entity_id
_entity_poly.type
_entity_poly.pdbx_seq_one_letter_code
_entity_poly.pdbx_strand_id
1 'polypeptide(L)'
;MDLPIDVDPPTIEEISMAIIQIKRGKAAGSDNIPAEALKADVAVTAKTLNIFFNRIWDEEQVPADWINLPKKSDLSKVLLNRMKESVNTQIRDQRAGFRKHRSCTDQIATLRIIVEQSIKWNSSHYINFIEYEKAFDSVNRTTLWKFLQHYGVPEKIFNIIRNSYDGLHCEIVHGGQLTEEEQRTPYAEKWRQT
;
A
#
# COMPACT_ATOMS: atom_id res chain seq x y z
N MET A 1 -0.01 -15.49 -17.52
CA MET A 1 -1.47 -15.34 -17.51
C MET A 1 -1.79 -14.26 -16.50
N ASP A 2 -2.66 -13.35 -16.86
CA ASP A 2 -3.05 -12.27 -15.95
C ASP A 2 -3.97 -12.81 -14.86
N LEU A 3 -3.84 -12.23 -13.68
CA LEU A 3 -4.77 -12.44 -12.57
C LEU A 3 -6.14 -11.88 -12.97
N PRO A 4 -7.24 -12.50 -12.51
CA PRO A 4 -8.58 -11.94 -12.67
C PRO A 4 -8.72 -10.71 -11.76
N ILE A 5 -8.26 -9.57 -12.27
CA ILE A 5 -8.36 -8.26 -11.63
C ILE A 5 -9.15 -7.37 -12.57
N ASP A 6 -10.16 -6.70 -12.04
CA ASP A 6 -10.98 -5.77 -12.79
C ASP A 6 -10.17 -4.54 -13.24
N VAL A 7 -10.11 -4.35 -14.57
CA VAL A 7 -9.40 -3.27 -15.25
C VAL A 7 -10.33 -2.16 -15.73
N ASP A 8 -11.64 -2.25 -15.51
CA ASP A 8 -12.59 -1.20 -15.86
C ASP A 8 -12.50 -0.04 -14.85
N PRO A 9 -12.93 1.19 -15.19
CA PRO A 9 -12.90 2.30 -14.25
C PRO A 9 -13.67 1.99 -12.94
N PRO A 10 -13.19 2.48 -11.77
CA PRO A 10 -13.86 2.28 -10.48
C PRO A 10 -15.31 2.71 -10.47
N THR A 11 -16.21 1.90 -9.91
CA THR A 11 -17.61 2.31 -9.72
C THR A 11 -17.77 3.18 -8.47
N ILE A 12 -18.86 3.95 -8.42
CA ILE A 12 -19.21 4.76 -7.25
C ILE A 12 -19.38 3.87 -6.01
N GLU A 13 -19.89 2.66 -6.15
CA GLU A 13 -20.04 1.68 -5.07
C GLU A 13 -18.67 1.24 -4.53
N GLU A 14 -17.73 0.90 -5.41
CA GLU A 14 -16.36 0.52 -5.00
C GLU A 14 -15.67 1.66 -4.25
N ILE A 15 -15.81 2.89 -4.74
CA ILE A 15 -15.26 4.09 -4.12
C ILE A 15 -15.92 4.32 -2.75
N SER A 16 -17.24 4.20 -2.67
CA SER A 16 -17.98 4.33 -1.40
C SER A 16 -17.50 3.31 -0.37
N MET A 17 -17.31 2.06 -0.79
CA MET A 17 -16.76 1.00 0.05
C MET A 17 -15.34 1.30 0.52
N ALA A 18 -14.49 1.86 -0.35
CA ALA A 18 -13.15 2.29 0.02
C ALA A 18 -13.18 3.41 1.08
N ILE A 19 -14.03 4.42 0.90
CA ILE A 19 -14.22 5.53 1.86
C ILE A 19 -14.67 5.00 3.22
N ILE A 20 -15.67 4.11 3.25
CA ILE A 20 -16.20 3.51 4.48
C ILE A 20 -15.09 2.77 5.25
N GLN A 21 -14.16 2.11 4.54
CA GLN A 21 -13.05 1.35 5.14
C GLN A 21 -11.91 2.22 5.70
N ILE A 22 -11.88 3.53 5.44
CA ILE A 22 -10.85 4.42 6.01
C ILE A 22 -10.97 4.42 7.54
N LYS A 23 -9.87 4.27 8.26
CA LYS A 23 -9.92 4.36 9.73
C LYS A 23 -10.16 5.83 10.15
N ARG A 24 -11.08 6.03 11.11
CA ARG A 24 -11.28 7.32 11.79
C ARG A 24 -10.09 7.65 12.68
N GLY A 25 -9.91 8.94 13.00
CA GLY A 25 -8.80 9.43 13.84
C GLY A 25 -7.43 9.39 13.15
N LYS A 26 -7.39 9.30 11.83
CA LYS A 26 -6.15 9.51 11.06
C LYS A 26 -5.83 11.00 11.03
N ALA A 27 -4.54 11.34 11.17
CA ALA A 27 -4.07 12.69 10.91
C ALA A 27 -4.46 13.10 9.48
N ALA A 28 -4.97 14.33 9.34
CA ALA A 28 -5.28 14.88 8.04
C ALA A 28 -4.00 15.00 7.20
N GLY A 29 -4.14 14.87 5.89
CA GLY A 29 -3.02 15.06 4.95
C GLY A 29 -2.63 16.54 4.84
N SER A 30 -1.78 16.86 3.86
CA SER A 30 -1.38 18.24 3.57
C SER A 30 -2.55 19.18 3.24
N ASP A 31 -3.70 18.62 2.86
CA ASP A 31 -4.93 19.34 2.57
C ASP A 31 -5.79 19.65 3.80
N ASN A 32 -5.38 19.18 4.98
CA ASN A 32 -6.10 19.30 6.24
C ASN A 32 -7.53 18.71 6.20
N ILE A 33 -7.84 17.78 5.29
CA ILE A 33 -9.13 17.09 5.26
C ILE A 33 -9.06 15.83 6.13
N PRO A 34 -9.80 15.77 7.25
CA PRO A 34 -9.82 14.60 8.11
C PRO A 34 -10.63 13.46 7.47
N ALA A 35 -10.34 12.22 7.87
CA ALA A 35 -11.08 11.04 7.40
C ALA A 35 -12.58 11.13 7.72
N GLU A 36 -12.95 11.85 8.76
CA GLU A 36 -14.32 12.15 9.18
C GLU A 36 -15.05 13.00 8.14
N ALA A 37 -14.38 13.97 7.53
CA ALA A 37 -14.97 14.83 6.50
C ALA A 37 -15.30 14.04 5.24
N LEU A 38 -14.39 13.16 4.81
CA LEU A 38 -14.63 12.23 3.69
C LEU A 38 -15.81 11.28 3.95
N LYS A 39 -16.07 10.98 5.23
CA LYS A 39 -17.14 10.10 5.68
C LYS A 39 -18.44 10.82 6.02
N ALA A 40 -18.46 12.15 6.04
CA ALA A 40 -19.64 12.93 6.40
C ALA A 40 -20.75 12.76 5.36
N ASP A 41 -20.37 12.78 4.07
CA ASP A 41 -21.25 12.43 2.96
C ASP A 41 -20.48 11.53 1.98
N VAL A 42 -20.60 10.22 2.19
CA VAL A 42 -19.94 9.21 1.37
C VAL A 42 -20.41 9.28 -0.08
N ALA A 43 -21.69 9.53 -0.32
CA ALA A 43 -22.26 9.52 -1.67
C ALA A 43 -21.74 10.70 -2.50
N VAL A 44 -21.74 11.91 -1.94
CA VAL A 44 -21.21 13.10 -2.61
C VAL A 44 -19.71 12.99 -2.81
N THR A 45 -18.98 12.52 -1.78
CA THR A 45 -17.53 12.32 -1.87
C THR A 45 -17.18 11.28 -2.93
N ALA A 46 -17.88 10.15 -2.97
CA ALA A 46 -17.66 9.10 -3.96
C ALA A 46 -17.95 9.57 -5.38
N LYS A 47 -19.07 10.29 -5.62
CA LYS A 47 -19.37 10.89 -6.93
C LYS A 47 -18.29 11.86 -7.39
N THR A 48 -17.79 12.68 -6.46
CA THR A 48 -16.71 13.62 -6.73
C THR A 48 -15.43 12.88 -7.12
N LEU A 49 -15.01 11.90 -6.32
CA LEU A 49 -13.83 11.07 -6.60
C LEU A 49 -13.95 10.27 -7.90
N ASN A 50 -15.15 9.81 -8.24
CA ASN A 50 -15.41 9.02 -9.44
C ASN A 50 -15.02 9.75 -10.73
N ILE A 51 -15.34 11.04 -10.83
CA ILE A 51 -14.97 11.87 -11.99
C ILE A 51 -13.44 11.85 -12.18
N PHE A 52 -12.70 11.93 -11.08
CA PHE A 52 -11.25 11.97 -11.13
C PHE A 52 -10.63 10.59 -11.35
N PHE A 53 -11.18 9.54 -10.74
CA PHE A 53 -10.70 8.18 -10.95
C PHE A 53 -10.90 7.74 -12.39
N ASN A 54 -12.01 8.12 -13.03
CA ASN A 54 -12.22 7.89 -14.46
C ASN A 54 -11.14 8.57 -15.30
N ARG A 55 -10.83 9.84 -15.00
CA ARG A 55 -9.75 10.56 -15.70
C ARG A 55 -8.38 9.89 -15.53
N ILE A 56 -8.04 9.47 -14.31
CA ILE A 56 -6.81 8.70 -14.05
C ILE A 56 -6.83 7.38 -14.81
N TRP A 57 -7.98 6.74 -14.93
CA TRP A 57 -8.13 5.51 -15.69
C TRP A 57 -7.92 5.73 -17.19
N ASP A 58 -8.43 6.83 -17.75
CA ASP A 58 -8.28 7.15 -19.17
C ASP A 58 -6.83 7.54 -19.50
N GLU A 59 -6.22 8.40 -18.69
CA GLU A 59 -4.88 8.95 -18.93
C GLU A 59 -3.75 8.04 -18.40
N GLU A 60 -4.06 7.09 -17.52
CA GLU A 60 -3.10 6.29 -16.73
C GLU A 60 -2.12 7.11 -15.90
N GLN A 61 -2.39 8.41 -15.72
CA GLN A 61 -1.54 9.36 -15.00
C GLN A 61 -2.26 9.86 -13.75
N VAL A 62 -1.53 9.91 -12.64
CA VAL A 62 -1.98 10.57 -11.42
C VAL A 62 -1.46 12.00 -11.46
N PRO A 63 -2.33 13.03 -11.52
CA PRO A 63 -1.86 14.42 -11.58
C PRO A 63 -0.98 14.79 -10.37
N ALA A 64 0.08 15.58 -10.57
CA ALA A 64 1.06 15.89 -9.52
C ALA A 64 0.42 16.54 -8.27
N ASP A 65 -0.51 17.48 -8.46
CA ASP A 65 -1.22 18.17 -7.38
C ASP A 65 -2.06 17.23 -6.50
N TRP A 66 -2.27 15.99 -6.94
CA TRP A 66 -3.16 15.01 -6.33
C TRP A 66 -2.42 13.99 -5.48
N ILE A 67 -1.09 13.95 -5.61
CA ILE A 67 -0.25 12.97 -4.97
C ILE A 67 -0.17 13.24 -3.44
N ASN A 68 -0.31 14.50 -3.03
CA ASN A 68 -0.27 14.93 -1.63
C ASN A 68 -1.66 15.02 -0.97
N LEU A 69 -2.72 14.75 -1.72
CA LEU A 69 -4.09 14.72 -1.21
C LEU A 69 -4.41 13.36 -0.56
N PRO A 70 -5.18 13.30 0.52
CA PRO A 70 -5.74 12.08 1.11
C PRO A 70 -6.56 11.26 0.11
N LYS A 71 -6.96 11.86 -1.02
CA LYS A 71 -7.54 11.19 -2.20
C LYS A 71 -6.64 10.07 -2.76
N LYS A 72 -5.31 10.18 -2.63
CA LYS A 72 -4.37 9.08 -2.97
C LYS A 72 -4.62 7.84 -2.13
N SER A 73 -5.01 8.02 -0.87
CA SER A 73 -5.32 6.91 0.04
C SER A 73 -6.61 6.18 -0.38
N ASP A 74 -7.54 6.89 -0.99
CA ASP A 74 -8.80 6.35 -1.50
C ASP A 74 -8.57 5.52 -2.78
N LEU A 75 -7.82 6.07 -3.74
CA LEU A 75 -7.41 5.35 -4.95
C LEU A 75 -6.61 4.09 -4.60
N SER A 76 -5.64 4.22 -3.68
CA SER A 76 -4.84 3.08 -3.21
C SER A 76 -5.72 2.01 -2.56
N LYS A 77 -6.79 2.40 -1.87
CA LYS A 77 -7.72 1.47 -1.22
C LYS A 77 -8.60 0.75 -2.24
N VAL A 78 -9.07 1.43 -3.28
CA VAL A 78 -9.81 0.81 -4.40
C VAL A 78 -8.94 -0.23 -5.10
N LEU A 79 -7.72 0.16 -5.51
CA LEU A 79 -6.77 -0.75 -6.15
C LEU A 79 -6.45 -1.96 -5.26
N LEU A 80 -6.19 -1.73 -3.98
CA LEU A 80 -5.97 -2.80 -3.01
C LEU A 80 -7.17 -3.76 -2.93
N ASN A 81 -8.40 -3.24 -2.92
CA ASN A 81 -9.60 -4.06 -2.82
C ASN A 81 -9.82 -4.96 -4.04
N ARG A 82 -9.48 -4.48 -5.24
CA ARG A 82 -9.54 -5.27 -6.48
C ARG A 82 -8.45 -6.34 -6.55
N MET A 83 -7.25 -6.01 -6.09
CA MET A 83 -6.09 -6.92 -6.20
C MET A 83 -6.02 -7.96 -5.09
N LYS A 84 -6.44 -7.61 -3.86
CA LYS A 84 -6.09 -8.39 -2.65
C LYS A 84 -6.49 -9.85 -2.74
N GLU A 85 -7.69 -10.18 -3.25
CA GLU A 85 -8.16 -11.57 -3.27
C GLU A 85 -7.35 -12.38 -4.29
N SER A 86 -7.21 -11.85 -5.51
CA SER A 86 -6.44 -12.47 -6.60
C SER A 86 -4.95 -12.63 -6.27
N VAL A 87 -4.35 -11.66 -5.59
CA VAL A 87 -2.94 -11.75 -5.16
C VAL A 87 -2.79 -12.70 -3.96
N ASN A 88 -3.75 -12.71 -3.02
CA ASN A 88 -3.68 -13.57 -1.83
C ASN A 88 -3.72 -15.07 -2.17
N THR A 89 -4.30 -15.48 -3.31
CA THR A 89 -4.29 -16.89 -3.74
C THR A 89 -2.89 -17.35 -4.19
N GLN A 90 -2.04 -16.44 -4.64
CA GLN A 90 -0.66 -16.75 -5.04
C GLN A 90 0.34 -16.69 -3.88
N ILE A 91 -0.04 -16.07 -2.75
CA ILE A 91 0.83 -15.95 -1.58
C ILE A 91 0.80 -17.25 -0.77
N ARG A 92 2.00 -17.76 -0.47
CA ARG A 92 2.21 -18.95 0.38
C ARG A 92 1.47 -18.88 1.71
N ASP A 93 0.96 -20.03 2.14
CA ASP A 93 0.18 -20.16 3.38
C ASP A 93 0.97 -19.95 4.67
N GLN A 94 2.29 -19.91 4.63
CA GLN A 94 3.08 -19.64 5.83
C GLN A 94 3.15 -18.14 6.15
N ARG A 95 2.85 -17.25 5.18
CA ARG A 95 2.83 -15.81 5.43
C ARG A 95 1.54 -15.42 6.16
N ALA A 96 1.67 -14.79 7.32
CA ALA A 96 0.53 -14.24 8.07
C ALA A 96 0.41 -12.72 7.94
N GLY A 97 1.53 -12.01 7.75
CA GLY A 97 1.54 -10.54 7.65
C GLY A 97 0.62 -10.03 6.53
N PHE A 98 -0.16 -8.98 6.84
CA PHE A 98 -1.07 -8.30 5.92
C PHE A 98 -2.16 -9.17 5.26
N ARG A 99 -2.42 -10.38 5.79
CA ARG A 99 -3.51 -11.25 5.30
C ARG A 99 -4.70 -11.21 6.25
N LYS A 100 -5.90 -11.18 5.67
CA LYS A 100 -7.15 -11.27 6.43
C LYS A 100 -7.19 -12.61 7.18
N HIS A 101 -7.69 -12.58 8.41
CA HIS A 101 -7.84 -13.78 9.26
C HIS A 101 -6.54 -14.50 9.63
N ARG A 102 -5.38 -13.83 9.55
CA ARG A 102 -4.10 -14.38 10.02
C ARG A 102 -3.43 -13.40 10.96
N SER A 103 -2.93 -13.92 12.08
CA SER A 103 -2.30 -13.13 13.12
C SER A 103 -0.86 -13.59 13.38
N CYS A 104 -0.06 -12.70 13.95
CA CYS A 104 1.27 -13.05 14.47
C CYS A 104 1.15 -14.16 15.54
N THR A 105 0.07 -14.16 16.32
CA THR A 105 -0.22 -15.17 17.34
C THR A 105 -0.26 -16.58 16.77
N ASP A 106 -0.84 -16.77 15.59
CA ASP A 106 -0.91 -18.09 14.93
C ASP A 106 0.51 -18.61 14.57
N GLN A 107 1.39 -17.70 14.11
CA GLN A 107 2.77 -18.04 13.79
C GLN A 107 3.60 -18.33 15.06
N ILE A 108 3.40 -17.57 16.15
CA ILE A 108 4.05 -17.83 17.44
C ILE A 108 3.61 -19.18 18.00
N ALA A 109 2.30 -19.49 17.93
CA ALA A 109 1.77 -20.78 18.36
C ALA A 109 2.37 -21.93 17.53
N THR A 110 2.45 -21.76 16.20
CA THR A 110 3.07 -22.75 15.31
C THR A 110 4.55 -22.97 15.66
N LEU A 111 5.32 -21.89 15.87
CA LEU A 111 6.72 -21.97 16.27
C LEU A 111 6.89 -22.69 17.62
N ARG A 112 6.01 -22.39 18.58
CA ARG A 112 5.99 -23.06 19.90
C ARG A 112 5.78 -24.56 19.77
N ILE A 113 4.83 -25.00 18.94
CA ILE A 113 4.57 -26.42 18.69
C ILE A 113 5.81 -27.10 18.08
N ILE A 114 6.47 -26.47 17.11
CA ILE A 114 7.69 -27.01 16.49
C ILE A 114 8.78 -27.21 17.55
N VAL A 115 9.03 -26.21 18.39
CA VAL A 115 10.01 -26.28 19.49
C VAL A 115 9.65 -27.38 20.49
N GLU A 116 8.39 -27.48 20.91
CA GLU A 116 7.95 -28.51 21.86
C GLU A 116 8.13 -29.93 21.30
N GLN A 117 7.82 -30.16 20.01
CA GLN A 117 8.04 -31.44 19.37
C GLN A 117 9.53 -31.78 19.25
N SER A 118 10.36 -30.77 18.94
CA SER A 118 11.82 -30.92 18.87
C SER A 118 12.40 -31.49 20.16
N ILE A 119 11.99 -30.90 21.29
CA ILE A 119 12.38 -31.31 22.63
C ILE A 119 11.84 -32.73 22.92
N LYS A 120 10.55 -32.97 22.63
CA LYS A 120 9.90 -34.26 22.89
C LYS A 120 10.58 -35.44 22.18
N TRP A 121 11.02 -35.23 20.94
CA TRP A 121 11.64 -36.28 20.12
C TRP A 121 13.17 -36.24 20.14
N ASN A 122 13.78 -35.46 21.03
CA ASN A 122 15.23 -35.26 21.15
C ASN A 122 15.91 -34.98 19.79
N SER A 123 15.27 -34.14 18.98
CA SER A 123 15.75 -33.78 17.65
C SER A 123 16.35 -32.38 17.67
N SER A 124 17.53 -32.21 17.09
CA SER A 124 18.23 -30.92 17.02
C SER A 124 17.51 -29.95 16.09
N HIS A 125 17.20 -28.75 16.56
CA HIS A 125 16.54 -27.71 15.77
C HIS A 125 17.24 -26.36 15.94
N TYR A 126 17.31 -25.60 14.85
CA TYR A 126 17.89 -24.26 14.79
C TYR A 126 16.85 -23.28 14.28
N ILE A 127 16.78 -22.09 14.90
CA ILE A 127 15.84 -21.03 14.54
C ILE A 127 16.64 -19.78 14.18
N ASN A 128 16.37 -19.22 13.01
CA ASN A 128 16.97 -17.96 12.56
C ASN A 128 15.90 -16.87 12.48
N PHE A 129 16.15 -15.73 13.13
CA PHE A 129 15.29 -14.56 13.07
C PHE A 129 15.91 -13.56 12.11
N ILE A 130 15.18 -13.20 11.05
CA ILE A 130 15.62 -12.24 10.05
C ILE A 130 14.69 -11.03 10.13
N GLU A 131 15.26 -9.86 10.36
CA GLU A 131 14.57 -8.58 10.35
C GLU A 131 15.20 -7.66 9.30
N TYR A 132 14.35 -7.00 8.52
CA TYR A 132 14.79 -6.02 7.52
C TYR A 132 14.73 -4.62 8.10
N GLU A 133 15.85 -3.91 8.07
CA GLU A 133 15.88 -2.49 8.40
C GLU A 133 15.06 -1.69 7.36
N LYS A 134 14.10 -0.89 7.83
CA LYS A 134 13.26 0.00 7.01
C LYS A 134 12.68 -0.69 5.77
N ALA A 135 12.05 -1.84 5.97
CA ALA A 135 11.61 -2.76 4.90
C ALA A 135 10.76 -2.13 3.77
N PHE A 136 10.06 -1.01 4.01
CA PHE A 136 9.30 -0.31 2.97
C PHE A 136 10.13 0.74 2.22
N ASP A 137 11.09 1.38 2.88
CA ASP A 137 11.95 2.40 2.28
C ASP A 137 13.07 1.76 1.46
N SER A 138 13.52 0.55 1.84
CA SER A 138 14.60 -0.18 1.17
C SER A 138 14.18 -1.00 -0.06
N VAL A 139 12.89 -0.99 -0.42
CA VAL A 139 12.40 -1.76 -1.58
C VAL A 139 12.89 -1.14 -2.89
N ASN A 140 13.67 -1.91 -3.66
CA ASN A 140 14.04 -1.52 -5.01
C ASN A 140 12.81 -1.50 -5.94
N ARG A 141 12.51 -0.34 -6.52
CA ARG A 141 11.33 -0.12 -7.39
C ARG A 141 11.36 -0.96 -8.65
N THR A 142 12.50 -1.07 -9.32
CA THR A 142 12.67 -1.91 -10.52
C THR A 142 12.32 -3.38 -10.23
N THR A 143 12.75 -3.89 -9.08
CA THR A 143 12.43 -5.25 -8.64
C THR A 143 10.95 -5.38 -8.27
N LEU A 144 10.37 -4.39 -7.58
CA LEU A 144 8.93 -4.37 -7.27
C LEU A 144 8.07 -4.46 -8.54
N TRP A 145 8.43 -3.73 -9.59
CA TRP A 145 7.73 -3.76 -10.87
C TRP A 145 7.78 -5.14 -11.54
N LYS A 146 8.95 -5.78 -11.52
CA LYS A 146 9.10 -7.15 -12.02
C LYS A 146 8.23 -8.14 -11.25
N PHE A 147 8.09 -7.98 -9.93
CA PHE A 147 7.21 -8.84 -9.14
C PHE A 147 5.75 -8.67 -9.51
N LEU A 148 5.23 -7.45 -9.64
CA LEU A 148 3.83 -7.23 -10.02
C LEU A 148 3.49 -7.87 -11.36
N GLN A 149 4.38 -7.73 -12.36
CA GLN A 149 4.22 -8.41 -13.65
C GLN A 149 4.31 -9.93 -13.53
N HIS A 150 5.26 -10.45 -12.75
CA HIS A 150 5.40 -11.89 -12.53
C HIS A 150 4.17 -12.52 -11.85
N TYR A 151 3.55 -11.80 -10.91
CA TYR A 151 2.29 -12.21 -10.30
C TYR A 151 1.09 -12.09 -11.24
N GLY A 152 1.26 -11.55 -12.45
CA GLY A 152 0.19 -11.41 -13.44
C GLY A 152 -0.74 -10.22 -13.17
N VAL A 153 -0.27 -9.17 -12.50
CA VAL A 153 -1.07 -7.94 -12.39
C VAL A 153 -1.24 -7.32 -13.78
N PRO A 154 -2.47 -7.04 -14.24
CA PRO A 154 -2.70 -6.46 -15.57
C PRO A 154 -1.96 -5.15 -15.77
N GLU A 155 -1.52 -4.90 -17.00
CA GLU A 155 -0.71 -3.74 -17.37
C GLU A 155 -1.37 -2.41 -17.00
N LYS A 156 -2.71 -2.31 -17.18
CA LYS A 156 -3.50 -1.14 -16.79
C LYS A 156 -3.31 -0.75 -15.32
N ILE A 157 -3.51 -1.72 -14.43
CA ILE A 157 -3.38 -1.54 -12.97
C ILE A 157 -1.93 -1.25 -12.60
N PHE A 158 -1.01 -1.96 -13.24
CA PHE A 158 0.42 -1.77 -13.05
C PHE A 158 0.89 -0.36 -13.40
N ASN A 159 0.45 0.20 -14.53
CA ASN A 159 0.80 1.55 -14.97
C ASN A 159 0.26 2.61 -14.00
N ILE A 160 -1.00 2.49 -13.57
CA ILE A 160 -1.59 3.39 -12.56
C ILE A 160 -0.78 3.35 -11.26
N ILE A 161 -0.41 2.16 -10.78
CA ILE A 161 0.42 2.02 -9.58
C ILE A 161 1.79 2.66 -9.80
N ARG A 162 2.49 2.34 -10.88
CA ARG A 162 3.83 2.87 -11.17
C ARG A 162 3.81 4.40 -11.26
N ASN A 163 2.89 4.97 -12.02
CA ASN A 163 2.77 6.42 -12.21
C ASN A 163 2.31 7.14 -10.94
N SER A 164 1.76 6.43 -9.95
CA SER A 164 1.51 7.00 -8.62
C SER A 164 2.77 7.15 -7.75
N TYR A 165 3.90 6.55 -8.15
CA TYR A 165 5.21 6.67 -7.51
C TYR A 165 6.17 7.57 -8.30
N ASP A 166 6.10 7.53 -9.63
CA ASP A 166 6.94 8.36 -10.51
C ASP A 166 6.35 9.78 -10.59
N GLY A 167 7.13 10.81 -10.22
CA GLY A 167 6.66 12.22 -10.16
C GLY A 167 6.47 12.82 -8.75
N LEU A 168 6.89 12.11 -7.71
CA LEU A 168 6.90 12.63 -6.32
C LEU A 168 8.07 13.60 -6.09
N HIS A 169 7.81 14.90 -6.22
CA HIS A 169 8.60 15.96 -5.62
C HIS A 169 8.00 16.30 -4.25
N CYS A 170 8.81 16.27 -3.20
CA CYS A 170 8.35 16.49 -1.83
C CYS A 170 9.23 17.56 -1.19
N GLU A 171 8.67 18.75 -0.97
CA GLU A 171 9.32 19.81 -0.23
C GLU A 171 8.96 19.67 1.26
N ILE A 172 9.98 19.66 2.13
CA ILE A 172 9.77 19.58 3.57
C ILE A 172 9.79 21.01 4.12
N VAL A 173 8.73 21.43 4.82
CA VAL A 173 8.75 22.70 5.55
C VAL A 173 9.44 22.49 6.89
N HIS A 174 10.61 23.09 7.10
CA HIS A 174 11.30 23.09 8.38
C HIS A 174 11.44 24.53 8.88
N GLY A 175 10.77 24.87 9.99
CA GLY A 175 10.86 26.21 10.59
C GLY A 175 10.23 27.34 9.76
N GLY A 176 9.25 27.03 8.90
CA GLY A 176 8.57 28.03 8.05
C GLY A 176 9.28 28.35 6.73
N GLN A 177 10.39 27.68 6.43
CA GLN A 177 11.05 27.72 5.12
C GLN A 177 10.88 26.37 4.41
N LEU A 178 10.59 26.42 3.12
CA LEU A 178 10.60 25.25 2.23
C LEU A 178 12.06 24.84 1.98
N THR A 179 12.36 23.55 2.15
CA THR A 179 13.64 22.99 1.69
C THR A 179 13.69 22.95 0.16
N GLU A 180 14.89 22.94 -0.41
CA GLU A 180 15.08 22.73 -1.86
C GLU A 180 14.38 21.45 -2.34
N GLU A 181 13.93 21.51 -3.60
CA GLU A 181 13.16 20.47 -4.27
C GLU A 181 13.97 19.17 -4.42
N GLU A 182 13.90 18.28 -3.42
CA GLU A 182 14.52 16.96 -3.51
C GLU A 182 13.55 15.98 -4.18
N GLN A 183 13.97 15.40 -5.33
CA GLN A 183 13.45 14.09 -5.73
C GLN A 183 13.67 13.15 -4.56
N ARG A 184 12.67 12.34 -4.20
CA ARG A 184 12.81 11.35 -3.13
C ARG A 184 13.86 10.31 -3.53
N THR A 185 15.13 10.62 -3.28
CA THR A 185 16.25 9.70 -3.49
C THR A 185 16.20 8.61 -2.42
N PRO A 186 16.74 7.41 -2.67
CA PRO A 186 16.61 6.27 -1.76
C PRO A 186 17.38 6.42 -0.43
N TYR A 187 18.07 7.53 -0.18
CA TYR A 187 18.98 7.66 0.94
C TYR A 187 18.81 9.00 1.66
N ALA A 188 18.12 8.95 2.80
CA ALA A 188 18.33 9.91 3.87
C ALA A 188 19.73 9.66 4.49
N GLU A 189 20.80 10.09 3.81
CA GLU A 189 22.16 10.12 4.36
C GLU A 189 22.37 11.26 5.38
N LYS A 190 21.34 12.08 5.65
CA LYS A 190 21.45 13.29 6.48
C LYS A 190 21.30 13.11 7.99
N TRP A 191 21.04 11.89 8.49
CA TRP A 191 20.78 11.65 9.94
C TRP A 191 21.84 10.80 10.64
N ARG A 192 23.10 10.82 10.18
CA ARG A 192 24.19 10.07 10.81
C ARG A 192 25.05 10.87 11.81
N GLN A 193 24.60 12.04 12.26
CA GLN A 193 25.27 12.81 13.34
C GLN A 193 24.26 13.48 14.27
N THR A 194 23.78 12.71 15.26
CA THR A 194 23.50 13.15 16.65
C THR A 194 23.44 11.91 17.52
#